data_AF-A0A8S3K877-F1
#
_entry.id   AF-A0A8S3K877-F1
#
_cell.length_a   1.000
_cell.length_b   1.000
_cell.length_c   1.000
_cell.angle_alpha   90.00
_cell.angle_beta   90.00
_cell.angle_gamma   90.00
#
_symmetry.space_group_name_H-M   'P 1'
#
loop_
_entity.id
_entity.type
_entity.pdbx_description
1 polymer ?
#
loop_
_entity_poly.entity_id
_entity_poly.type
_entity_poly.pdbx_seq_one_letter_code
_entity_poly.pdbx_strand_id
1 'polypeptide(L)' 'MVELSLINQQLFKIIEVKLPRRILLYGPPGTGKTLIARAMANETGAFFFLIHGSEIMSKLPGESELNLRKAFEKAKK' A
#
# COMPACT_ATOMS: atom_id res chain seq x y z
N MET A 1 -12.97 -2.67 -4.68
CA MET A 1 -12.76 -1.25 -5.07
C MET A 1 -11.33 -0.99 -5.55
N VAL A 2 -10.30 -1.43 -4.81
CA VAL A 2 -8.88 -1.29 -5.23
C VAL A 2 -8.56 -2.15 -6.45
N GLU A 3 -9.14 -3.35 -6.53
CA GLU A 3 -8.97 -4.28 -7.66
C GLU A 3 -9.51 -3.70 -8.97
N LEU A 4 -10.68 -3.07 -8.92
CA LEU A 4 -11.30 -2.37 -10.05
C LEU A 4 -10.43 -1.21 -10.55
N SER A 5 -9.71 -0.55 -9.64
CA SER A 5 -8.76 0.52 -9.96
C SER A 5 -7.48 0.02 -10.65
N LEU A 6 -7.04 -1.20 -10.34
CA LEU A 6 -5.87 -1.83 -10.97
C LEU A 6 -6.19 -2.41 -12.34
N ILE A 7 -7.32 -3.11 -12.47
CA ILE A 7 -7.70 -3.83 -13.69
C ILE A 7 -8.27 -2.88 -14.75
N ASN A 8 -9.07 -1.88 -14.35
CA ASN A 8 -9.85 -1.05 -15.27
C ASN A 8 -9.53 0.44 -15.16
N GLN A 9 -8.26 0.81 -15.37
CA GLN A 9 -7.85 2.21 -15.43
C GLN A 9 -8.59 3.04 -16.50
N GLN A 10 -9.05 2.40 -17.59
CA GLN A 10 -9.78 3.08 -18.66
C GLN A 10 -11.16 3.59 -18.21
N LEU A 11 -11.89 2.84 -17.38
CA LEU A 11 -13.18 3.26 -16.83
C LEU A 11 -13.05 4.56 -16.01
N PHE A 12 -11.99 4.69 -15.21
CA PHE A 12 -11.74 5.91 -14.44
C PHE A 12 -11.35 7.12 -15.30
N LYS A 13 -10.73 6.90 -16.47
CA LYS A 13 -10.45 7.97 -17.43
C LYS A 13 -11.71 8.48 -18.11
N ILE A 14 -12.65 7.59 -18.43
CA ILE A 14 -13.92 7.94 -19.09
C ILE A 14 -14.82 8.73 -18.14
N ILE A 15 -14.83 8.38 -16.86
CA ILE A 15 -15.69 9.01 -15.85
C ILE A 15 -15.02 10.27 -15.24
N GLU A 16 -13.79 10.63 -15.68
CA GLU A 16 -12.98 11.74 -15.13
C GLU A 16 -12.79 11.72 -13.59
N VAL A 17 -12.96 10.56 -12.96
CA VAL A 17 -12.79 10.40 -11.52
C VAL A 17 -11.35 10.00 -11.21
N LYS A 18 -10.73 10.72 -10.28
CA LYS A 18 -9.37 10.46 -9.83
C LYS A 18 -9.29 9.11 -9.12
N LEU A 19 -8.39 8.25 -9.58
CA LEU A 19 -8.15 6.94 -8.97
C LEU A 19 -7.77 7.09 -7.48
N PRO A 20 -8.42 6.37 -6.55
CA PRO A 20 -8.04 6.40 -5.15
C PRO A 20 -6.63 5.83 -4.97
N ARG A 21 -5.69 6.66 -4.51
CA ARG A 21 -4.27 6.28 -4.38
C ARG A 21 -3.90 5.64 -3.05
N ARG A 22 -4.79 5.72 -2.06
CA ARG A 22 -4.54 5.27 -0.68
C ARG A 22 -5.81 4.67 -0.11
N ILE A 23 -5.67 3.54 0.57
CA ILE A 23 -6.73 2.88 1.32
C ILE A 23 -6.26 2.71 2.75
N LEU A 24 -7.14 2.98 3.70
CA LEU A 24 -6.93 2.71 5.11
C LEU A 24 -7.84 1.56 5.54
N LEU A 25 -7.24 0.46 6.00
CA LEU A 25 -7.98 -0.65 6.61
C LEU A 25 -7.93 -0.49 8.13
N TYR A 26 -9.07 -0.23 8.77
CA TYR A 26 -9.17 -0.06 10.23
C TYR A 26 -10.19 -1.02 10.85
N GLY A 27 -10.06 -1.26 12.16
CA GLY A 27 -10.99 -2.08 12.95
C GLY A 27 -10.29 -3.08 13.90
N PRO A 28 -11.05 -3.95 14.58
CA PRO A 28 -10.53 -4.85 15.61
C PRO A 28 -9.44 -5.81 15.11
N PRO A 29 -8.54 -6.27 15.98
CA PRO A 29 -7.57 -7.32 15.63
C PRO A 29 -8.31 -8.61 15.22
N GLY A 30 -7.70 -9.41 14.35
CA GLY A 30 -8.28 -10.68 13.88
C GLY A 30 -9.28 -10.57 12.72
N THR A 31 -9.65 -9.36 12.29
CA THR A 31 -10.58 -9.14 11.15
C THR A 31 -9.94 -9.29 9.76
N GLY A 32 -8.76 -9.91 9.67
CA GLY A 32 -8.14 -10.26 8.38
C GLY A 32 -7.55 -9.10 7.56
N LYS A 33 -7.34 -7.90 8.11
CA LYS A 33 -6.82 -6.71 7.39
C LYS A 33 -5.50 -6.97 6.67
N THR A 34 -4.59 -7.68 7.31
CA THR A 34 -3.29 -8.05 6.72
C THR A 34 -3.43 -9.14 5.67
N LEU A 35 -4.38 -10.07 5.88
CA LEU A 35 -4.64 -11.17 4.95
C LEU A 35 -5.26 -10.66 3.65
N ILE A 36 -6.26 -9.77 3.74
CA ILE A 36 -6.91 -9.22 2.54
C ILE A 36 -5.94 -8.39 1.70
N ALA A 37 -5.04 -7.63 2.33
CA ALA A 37 -4.01 -6.88 1.61
C ALA A 37 -3.05 -7.81 0.82
N ARG A 38 -2.66 -8.94 1.41
CA ARG A 38 -1.82 -9.95 0.74
C ARG A 38 -2.56 -10.70 -0.37
N ALA A 39 -3.78 -11.16 -0.08
CA ALA A 39 -4.61 -11.88 -1.05
C ALA A 39 -4.85 -11.01 -2.30
N MET A 40 -5.16 -9.74 -2.10
CA MET A 40 -5.42 -8.82 -3.19
C MET A 40 -4.18 -8.57 -4.07
N ALA A 41 -2.99 -8.46 -3.48
CA ALA A 41 -1.76 -8.31 -4.26
C ALA A 41 -1.43 -9.57 -5.07
N ASN A 42 -1.66 -10.76 -4.50
CA ASN A 42 -1.51 -12.02 -5.21
C ASN A 42 -2.50 -12.16 -6.37
N GLU A 43 -3.77 -11.78 -6.17
CA GLU A 43 -4.83 -11.90 -7.18
C GLU A 43 -4.64 -10.92 -8.35
N THR A 44 -4.19 -9.70 -8.05
CA THR A 44 -3.91 -8.68 -9.08
C THR A 44 -2.54 -8.82 -9.74
N GLY A 45 -1.68 -9.73 -9.26
CA GLY A 45 -0.29 -9.83 -9.69
C GLY A 45 0.55 -8.57 -9.41
N ALA A 46 0.10 -7.72 -8.48
CA ALA A 46 0.76 -6.47 -8.16
C ALA A 46 1.92 -6.68 -7.17
N PHE A 47 2.95 -5.82 -7.25
CA PHE A 47 4.06 -5.84 -6.30
C PHE A 47 3.57 -5.52 -4.88
N PHE A 48 3.77 -6.45 -3.95
CA PHE A 48 3.41 -6.27 -2.54
C PHE A 48 4.63 -5.92 -1.70
N PHE A 49 4.62 -4.71 -1.13
CA PHE A 49 5.66 -4.26 -0.21
C PHE A 49 5.11 -4.13 1.22
N LEU A 50 5.55 -5.01 2.11
CA LEU A 50 5.16 -4.99 3.53
C LEU A 50 6.24 -4.25 4.34
N ILE A 51 5.82 -3.30 5.16
CA ILE A 51 6.69 -2.62 6.12
C ILE A 51 6.00 -2.61 7.48
N HIS A 52 6.71 -3.03 8.52
CA HIS A 52 6.28 -2.86 9.90
C HIS A 52 6.77 -1.51 10.44
N GLY A 53 5.92 -0.81 11.20
CA GLY A 53 6.29 0.50 11.77
C GLY A 53 7.55 0.44 12.64
N SER A 54 7.75 -0.68 13.34
CA SER A 54 8.96 -0.94 14.13
C SER A 54 10.25 -1.02 13.31
N GLU A 55 10.19 -1.37 12.02
CA GLU A 55 11.36 -1.41 11.14
C GLU A 55 11.79 -0.01 10.68
N ILE A 56 10.86 0.95 10.68
CA ILE A 56 11.14 2.34 10.32
C ILE A 56 11.70 3.11 11.52
N MET A 57 11.23 2.81 12.73
CA MET A 57 11.62 3.54 13.94
C MET A 57 13.07 3.24 14.34
N SER A 58 13.87 4.29 14.46
CA SER A 58 15.21 4.23 15.05
C SER A 58 15.34 5.17 16.26
N LYS A 59 16.26 4.84 17.16
CA LYS A 59 16.65 5.66 18.32
C LYS A 59 17.47 6.88 17.90
N LEU A 60 18.10 6.87 16.73
CA LEU A 60 18.92 7.97 16.25
C LEU A 60 18.04 9.01 15.51
N PRO A 61 18.19 10.31 15.81
CA PRO A 61 17.48 11.37 15.11
C PRO A 61 17.88 11.38 13.63
N GLY A 62 16.90 11.55 12.73
CA GLY A 62 17.11 11.58 11.28
C GLY A 62 17.14 10.22 10.57
N GLU A 63 17.41 9.13 11.30
CA GLU A 63 17.54 7.80 10.69
C GLU A 63 16.18 7.20 10.31
N SER A 64 15.14 7.48 11.09
CA SER A 64 13.77 7.02 10.79
C SER A 64 13.24 7.61 9.47
N GLU A 65 13.52 8.88 9.19
CA GLU A 65 13.11 9.53 7.93
C GLU A 65 13.90 9.00 6.74
N LEU A 66 15.19 8.72 6.94
CA LEU A 66 16.02 8.09 5.91
C LEU A 66 15.50 6.69 5.56
N ASN A 67 15.14 5.88 6.57
CA ASN A 67 14.59 4.54 6.37
C ASN A 67 13.25 4.59 5.65
N LEU A 68 12.38 5.53 6.02
CA LEU A 68 11.11 5.74 5.34
C LEU A 68 11.32 6.13 3.86
N ARG A 69 12.22 7.06 3.56
CA ARG A 69 12.54 7.46 2.17
C ARG A 69 13.06 6.28 1.35
N LYS A 70 14.01 5.52 1.89
CA LYS A 70 14.55 4.30 1.25
C LYS A 70 13.47 3.27 0.97
N ALA A 71 12.52 3.10 1.90
CA ALA A 71 11.40 2.18 1.74
C ALA A 71 10.48 2.61 0.57
N PHE A 72 10.15 3.89 0.47
CA PHE A 72 9.38 4.42 -0.66
C PHE A 72 10.14 4.36 -2.00
N GLU A 73 11.46 4.57 -2.01
CA GLU A 73 12.28 4.42 -3.21
C GLU A 73 12.30 2.98 -3.70
N LYS A 74 12.39 2.00 -2.78
CA LYS A 74 12.29 0.57 -3.11
C LYS A 74 10.92 0.21 -3.68
N ALA A 75 9.84 0.75 -3.11
CA ALA A 75 8.48 0.48 -3.57
C ALA A 75 8.11 1.14 -4.91
N LYS A 76 8.89 2.13 -5.36
CA LYS A 76 8.69 2.82 -6.66
C LYS A 76 9.41 2.11 -7.82
N LYS A 77 10.41 1.29 -7.52
CA LYS A 77 11.11 0.46 -8.50
C LYS A 77 10.29 -0.79 -8.83
#